data_AF-A0A434FBZ6-F1
#
_entry.id   AF-A0A434FBZ6-F1
#
_cell.length_a   1.000
_cell.length_b   1.000
_cell.length_c   1.000
_cell.angle_alpha   90.00
_cell.angle_beta   90.00
_cell.angle_gamma   90.00
#
_symmetry.space_group_name_H-M   'P 1'
#
loop_
_entity.id
_entity.type
_entity.pdbx_description
1 polymer ?
#
loop_
_entity_poly.entity_id
_entity_poly.type
_entity_poly.pdbx_seq_one_letter_code
_entity_poly.pdbx_strand_id
1 'polypeptide(L)'
;FIAAWPADDQVGLTAYLAKHGSRLGGNTGQYFLRWLEWDTFVVSSDMAAALRDAGLDIAENPTSKRDLDKIQAQINQWSAETGLPRRHISRILAMSIGENRSAEALREYMGD
;
A
#
# COMPACT_ATOMS: atom_id res chain seq x y z
N PHE A 1 21.50 0.19 2.20
CA PHE A 1 20.73 -0.44 1.09
C PHE A 1 19.31 0.12 1.04
N ILE A 2 18.39 -0.25 1.95
CA ILE A 2 16.98 0.19 1.91
C ILE A 2 16.84 1.73 1.86
N ALA A 3 17.57 2.46 2.71
CA ALA A 3 17.56 3.92 2.73
C ALA A 3 18.10 4.58 1.44
N ALA A 4 18.84 3.84 0.62
CA ALA A 4 19.38 4.30 -0.66
C ALA A 4 18.56 3.81 -1.87
N TRP A 5 17.53 2.99 -1.64
CA TRP A 5 16.64 2.54 -2.72
C TRP A 5 15.73 3.70 -3.14
N PRO A 6 15.47 3.91 -4.44
CA PRO A 6 14.60 4.99 -4.92
C PRO A 6 13.21 4.93 -4.28
N ALA A 7 12.75 6.03 -3.68
CA ALA A 7 11.45 6.09 -3.00
C ALA A 7 10.26 5.88 -3.96
N ASP A 8 10.47 6.15 -5.24
CA ASP A 8 9.51 5.95 -6.31
C ASP A 8 9.51 4.52 -6.89
N ASP A 9 10.38 3.63 -6.41
CA ASP A 9 10.46 2.21 -6.82
C ASP A 9 10.20 1.20 -5.68
N GLN A 10 9.06 1.34 -5.01
CA GLN A 10 8.67 0.42 -3.94
C GLN A 10 8.34 -1.01 -4.44
N VAL A 11 7.72 -1.16 -5.62
CA VAL A 11 7.39 -2.46 -6.22
C VAL A 11 8.69 -3.22 -6.56
N GLY A 12 9.71 -2.53 -7.06
CA GLY A 12 11.04 -3.12 -7.25
C GLY A 12 11.65 -3.57 -5.93
N LEU A 13 11.59 -2.72 -4.88
CA LEU A 13 12.12 -3.06 -3.56
C LEU A 13 11.40 -4.27 -2.95
N THR A 14 10.07 -4.29 -2.96
CA THR A 14 9.29 -5.39 -2.39
C THR A 14 9.47 -6.69 -3.18
N ALA A 15 9.62 -6.63 -4.52
CA ALA A 15 9.99 -7.78 -5.32
C ALA A 15 11.40 -8.32 -4.98
N TYR A 16 12.37 -7.44 -4.75
CA TYR A 16 13.70 -7.82 -4.29
C TYR A 16 13.65 -8.50 -2.92
N LEU A 17 12.95 -7.91 -1.96
CA LEU A 17 12.77 -8.46 -0.61
C LEU A 17 12.05 -9.82 -0.64
N ALA A 18 11.04 -9.99 -1.50
CA ALA A 18 10.35 -11.26 -1.67
C ALA A 18 11.27 -12.37 -2.21
N LYS A 19 12.20 -12.03 -3.11
CA LYS A 19 13.15 -12.98 -3.71
C LYS A 19 14.32 -13.33 -2.80
N HIS A 20 14.81 -12.37 -2.01
CA HIS A 20 16.05 -12.50 -1.25
C HIS A 20 15.86 -12.61 0.27
N GLY A 21 14.66 -12.33 0.76
CA GLY A 21 14.32 -12.40 2.18
C GLY A 21 13.54 -13.66 2.56
N SER A 22 13.52 -13.97 3.85
CA SER A 22 12.66 -15.01 4.41
C SER A 22 11.35 -14.39 4.86
N ARG A 23 10.21 -14.88 4.33
CA ARG A 23 8.85 -14.42 4.67
C ARG A 23 8.56 -12.94 4.36
N LEU A 24 9.25 -12.33 3.39
CA LEU A 24 9.03 -10.94 2.97
C LEU A 24 8.22 -10.80 1.66
N GLY A 25 7.48 -11.84 1.27
CA GLY A 25 6.59 -11.82 0.11
C GLY A 25 5.26 -11.10 0.38
N GLY A 26 4.62 -10.64 -0.69
CA GLY A 26 3.29 -10.00 -0.64
C GLY A 26 3.24 -8.80 0.31
N ASN A 27 2.15 -8.69 1.07
CA ASN A 27 1.92 -7.57 1.99
C ASN A 27 2.93 -7.52 3.14
N THR A 28 3.57 -8.64 3.51
CA THR A 28 4.55 -8.66 4.59
C THR A 28 5.73 -7.75 4.29
N GLY A 29 6.21 -7.70 3.04
CA GLY A 29 7.27 -6.78 2.63
C GLY A 29 6.85 -5.31 2.77
N GLN A 30 5.61 -4.98 2.43
CA GLN A 30 5.07 -3.62 2.56
C GLN A 30 4.96 -3.18 4.02
N TYR A 31 4.45 -4.05 4.90
CA TYR A 31 4.37 -3.79 6.34
C TYR A 31 5.74 -3.69 7.00
N PHE A 32 6.69 -4.54 6.60
CA PHE A 32 8.07 -4.44 7.05
C PHE A 32 8.66 -3.06 6.77
N LEU A 33 8.51 -2.55 5.54
CA LEU A 33 8.95 -1.19 5.19
C LEU A 33 8.24 -0.12 6.03
N ARG A 34 6.96 -0.33 6.37
CA ARG A 34 6.18 0.61 7.19
C ARG A 34 6.71 0.67 8.61
N TRP A 35 7.11 -0.46 9.20
CA TRP A 35 7.72 -0.52 10.52
C TRP A 35 9.13 0.08 10.57
N LEU A 36 9.86 0.03 9.44
CA LEU A 36 11.14 0.74 9.30
C LEU A 36 10.99 2.24 9.04
N GLU A 37 9.76 2.77 9.05
CA GLU A 37 9.45 4.17 8.73
C GLU A 37 9.88 4.62 7.33
N TRP A 38 10.18 3.68 6.44
CA TRP A 38 10.41 3.98 5.02
C TRP A 38 9.09 4.48 4.39
N ASP A 39 9.16 5.41 3.45
CA ASP A 39 7.98 6.06 2.86
C ASP A 39 7.20 5.11 1.92
N THR A 40 6.50 4.14 2.53
CA THR A 40 5.84 3.02 1.85
C THR A 40 4.32 3.17 1.78
N PHE A 41 3.72 2.77 0.67
CA PHE A 41 2.29 2.50 0.56
C PHE A 41 1.97 1.02 0.88
N VAL A 42 0.79 0.79 1.46
CA VAL A 42 0.28 -0.57 1.72
C VAL A 42 -1.00 -0.77 0.92
N VAL A 43 -1.01 -1.76 0.04
CA VAL A 43 -2.17 -2.06 -0.83
C VAL A 43 -3.18 -2.91 -0.05
N SER A 44 -3.98 -2.24 0.79
CA SER A 44 -5.14 -2.84 1.44
C SER A 44 -6.32 -3.00 0.48
N SER A 45 -7.36 -3.75 0.88
CA SER A 45 -8.63 -3.85 0.15
C SER A 45 -9.25 -2.47 -0.11
N ASP A 46 -9.27 -1.62 0.92
CA ASP A 46 -9.89 -0.30 0.84
C ASP A 46 -9.05 0.66 0.00
N MET A 47 -7.72 0.61 0.09
CA MET A 47 -6.86 1.39 -0.81
C MET A 47 -7.05 0.97 -2.27
N ALA A 48 -7.13 -0.34 -2.54
CA ALA A 48 -7.41 -0.84 -3.89
C ALA A 48 -8.79 -0.39 -4.38
N ALA A 49 -9.81 -0.40 -3.51
CA ALA A 49 -11.14 0.11 -3.81
C ALA A 49 -11.12 1.61 -4.13
N ALA A 50 -10.46 2.42 -3.31
CA ALA A 50 -10.33 3.86 -3.52
C ALA A 50 -9.60 4.19 -4.83
N LEU A 51 -8.56 3.43 -5.19
CA LEU A 51 -7.86 3.61 -6.46
C LEU A 51 -8.74 3.30 -7.67
N ARG A 52 -9.55 2.23 -7.59
CA ARG A 52 -10.53 1.91 -8.64
C ARG A 52 -11.62 2.97 -8.75
N ASP A 53 -12.12 3.46 -7.62
CA ASP A 53 -13.11 4.55 -7.56
C ASP A 53 -12.56 5.85 -8.17
N ALA A 54 -11.26 6.13 -7.96
CA ALA A 54 -10.54 7.22 -8.61
C ALA A 54 -10.25 6.98 -10.11
N GLY A 55 -10.68 5.86 -10.68
CA GLY A 55 -10.57 5.54 -12.11
C GLY A 55 -9.34 4.73 -12.52
N LEU A 56 -8.54 4.23 -11.58
CA LEU A 56 -7.40 3.38 -11.90
C LEU A 56 -7.87 1.96 -12.27
N ASP A 57 -7.60 1.54 -13.52
CA ASP A 57 -7.94 0.21 -14.03
C ASP A 57 -7.00 -0.87 -13.45
N ILE A 58 -7.41 -1.47 -12.33
CA ILE A 58 -6.73 -2.58 -11.63
C ILE A 58 -7.76 -3.60 -11.13
N ALA A 59 -7.30 -4.83 -10.85
CA ALA A 59 -8.15 -5.86 -10.26
C ALA A 59 -8.64 -5.49 -8.86
N GLU A 60 -9.70 -6.16 -8.39
CA GLU A 60 -10.24 -5.99 -7.03
C GLU A 60 -9.17 -6.27 -5.95
N ASN A 61 -8.41 -7.35 -6.17
CA ASN A 61 -7.28 -7.78 -5.36
C ASN A 61 -5.99 -7.73 -6.21
N PRO A 62 -5.35 -6.56 -6.35
CA PRO A 62 -4.25 -6.35 -7.29
C PRO A 62 -2.96 -7.02 -6.78
N THR A 63 -2.66 -8.19 -7.33
CA THR A 63 -1.43 -8.97 -7.02
C THR A 63 -0.50 -9.11 -8.21
N SER A 64 -0.99 -8.80 -9.42
CA SER A 64 -0.20 -8.90 -10.65
C SER A 64 0.86 -7.79 -10.72
N LYS A 65 2.02 -8.08 -11.32
CA LYS A 65 3.06 -7.05 -11.53
C LYS A 65 2.50 -5.82 -12.26
N ARG A 66 1.67 -6.04 -13.29
CA ARG A 66 1.05 -4.98 -14.08
C ARG A 66 0.22 -4.03 -13.21
N ASP A 67 -0.61 -4.57 -12.32
CA ASP A 67 -1.47 -3.73 -11.47
C ASP A 67 -0.64 -3.01 -10.40
N LEU A 68 0.37 -3.69 -9.83
CA LEU A 68 1.31 -3.08 -8.88
C LEU A 68 2.09 -1.92 -9.53
N ASP A 69 2.54 -2.07 -10.77
CA ASP A 69 3.23 -1.00 -11.51
C ASP A 69 2.29 0.21 -11.76
N LYS A 70 1.02 -0.04 -12.11
CA LYS A 70 0.00 1.02 -12.25
C LYS A 70 -0.21 1.77 -10.93
N ILE A 71 -0.32 1.04 -9.82
CA ILE A 71 -0.47 1.62 -8.48
C ILE A 71 0.73 2.49 -8.13
N GLN A 72 1.96 1.99 -8.34
CA GLN A 72 3.18 2.75 -8.07
C GLN A 72 3.21 4.06 -8.89
N ALA A 73 2.91 3.98 -10.18
CA ALA A 73 2.86 5.16 -11.04
C ALA A 73 1.86 6.21 -10.52
N GLN A 74 0.65 5.79 -10.16
CA GLN A 74 -0.38 6.70 -9.63
C GLN A 74 0.02 7.33 -8.29
N ILE A 75 0.59 6.55 -7.38
CA ILE A 75 1.04 7.05 -6.07
C ILE A 75 2.23 8.01 -6.22
N ASN A 76 3.17 7.71 -7.13
CA ASN A 76 4.28 8.60 -7.44
C ASN A 76 3.79 9.93 -8.01
N GLN A 77 2.83 9.89 -8.94
CA GLN A 77 2.21 11.09 -9.50
C GLN A 77 1.58 11.95 -8.38
N TRP A 78 0.71 11.37 -7.55
CA TRP A 78 0.08 12.13 -6.47
C TRP A 78 1.06 12.63 -5.41
N SER A 79 2.13 11.88 -5.12
CA SER A 79 3.19 12.35 -4.21
C SER A 79 3.89 13.58 -4.78
N ALA A 80 4.18 13.60 -6.09
CA ALA A 80 4.77 14.75 -6.75
C ALA A 80 3.82 15.96 -6.80
N GLU A 81 2.53 15.75 -7.09
CA GLU A 81 1.52 16.80 -7.19
C GLU A 81 1.19 17.43 -5.82
N THR A 82 1.09 16.62 -4.77
CA THR A 82 0.63 17.06 -3.45
C THR A 82 1.77 17.41 -2.50
N GLY A 83 2.99 16.93 -2.76
CA GLY A 83 4.12 16.96 -1.83
C GLY A 83 3.95 16.04 -0.61
N LEU A 84 2.89 15.21 -0.57
CA LEU A 84 2.67 14.29 0.54
C LEU A 84 3.55 13.04 0.42
N PRO A 85 4.04 12.51 1.56
CA PRO A 85 4.64 11.18 1.62
C PRO A 85 3.67 10.09 1.13
N ARG A 86 4.19 9.08 0.43
CA ARG A 86 3.41 7.93 -0.08
C ARG A 86 2.69 7.20 1.04
N ARG A 87 3.29 7.12 2.22
CA ARG A 87 2.66 6.53 3.42
C ARG A 87 1.40 7.28 3.85
N HIS A 88 1.34 8.60 3.64
CA HIS A 88 0.15 9.41 3.95
C HIS A 88 -0.93 9.19 2.89
N ILE A 89 -0.56 9.26 1.61
CA ILE A 89 -1.48 9.00 0.49
C ILE A 89 -2.13 7.62 0.65
N SER A 90 -1.33 6.60 0.92
CA SER A 90 -1.81 5.24 1.19
C SER A 90 -2.83 5.19 2.34
N ARG A 91 -2.57 5.90 3.44
CA ARG A 91 -3.50 5.92 4.59
C ARG A 91 -4.78 6.71 4.28
N ILE A 92 -4.67 7.82 3.55
CA ILE A 92 -5.84 8.60 3.11
C ILE A 92 -6.75 7.74 2.26
N LEU A 93 -6.21 7.06 1.24
CA LEU A 93 -6.97 6.15 0.36
C LEU A 93 -7.64 5.01 1.14
N ALA A 94 -6.89 4.37 2.05
CA ALA A 94 -7.43 3.27 2.85
C ALA A 94 -8.54 3.70 3.82
N MET A 95 -8.63 5.00 4.16
CA MET A 95 -9.62 5.53 5.10
C MET A 95 -10.71 6.36 4.42
N SER A 96 -10.66 6.56 3.10
CA SER A 96 -11.63 7.38 2.36
C SER A 96 -12.85 6.59 1.87
N ILE A 97 -12.79 5.26 1.92
CA ILE A 97 -13.82 4.35 1.45
C ILE A 97 -13.88 3.12 2.38
N GLY A 98 -14.86 2.26 2.17
CA GLY A 98 -15.07 1.05 2.94
C GLY A 98 -16.13 1.22 4.02
N GLU A 99 -16.30 0.18 4.82
CA GLU A 99 -17.28 0.16 5.91
C GLU A 99 -16.69 0.75 7.19
N ASN A 100 -17.36 1.76 7.75
CA ASN A 100 -17.01 2.27 9.07
C ASN A 100 -17.66 1.40 10.14
N ARG A 101 -16.88 0.46 10.70
CA ARG A 101 -17.36 -0.47 11.73
C ARG A 101 -17.51 0.23 13.08
N SER A 102 -18.59 -0.09 13.80
CA SER A 102 -18.80 0.44 15.14
C SER A 102 -17.76 -0.08 16.14
N ALA A 103 -17.58 0.62 17.25
CA ALA A 103 -16.64 0.21 18.29
C ALA A 103 -17.02 -1.16 18.89
N GLU A 104 -18.31 -1.44 18.99
CA GLU A 104 -18.85 -2.73 19.45
C GLU A 104 -18.48 -3.86 18.50
N ALA A 105 -18.70 -3.67 17.19
CA ALA A 105 -18.34 -4.66 16.17
C ALA A 105 -16.84 -4.95 16.13
N LEU A 106 -16.00 -3.94 16.41
CA LEU A 106 -14.55 -4.12 16.52
C LEU A 106 -14.17 -4.92 17.77
N ARG A 107 -14.78 -4.65 18.93
CA ARG A 107 -14.53 -5.41 20.17
C ARG A 107 -14.93 -6.88 20.01
N GLU A 108 -16.10 -7.13 19.42
CA GLU A 108 -16.57 -8.49 19.13
C GLU A 108 -15.59 -9.24 18.22
N TYR A 109 -15.06 -8.59 17.18
CA TYR A 109 -14.03 -9.17 16.30
C TYR A 109 -12.70 -9.47 17.03
N MET A 110 -12.30 -8.61 17.97
CA MET A 110 -11.07 -8.78 18.76
C MET A 110 -11.21 -9.79 19.91
N GLY A 111 -12.45 -10.19 20.25
CA GLY A 111 -12.73 -11.11 21.36
C GLY A 111 -12.74 -10.45 22.74
N ASP A 112 -12.97 -9.14 22.80
CA ASP A 112 -13.07 -8.33 24.03
C ASP A 112 -14.50 -8.22 24.57
#